data_AF-A0A1Y5ESU1-F1
#
_entry.id   AF-A0A1Y5ESU1-F1
#
_cell.length_a   1.000
_cell.length_b   1.000
_cell.length_c   1.000
_cell.angle_alpha   90.00
_cell.angle_beta   90.00
_cell.angle_gamma   90.00
#
_symmetry.space_group_name_H-M   'P 1'
#
loop_
_entity.id
_entity.type
_entity.pdbx_description
1 polymer ?
#
loop_
_entity_poly.entity_id
_entity_poly.type
_entity_poly.pdbx_seq_one_letter_code
_entity_poly.pdbx_strand_id
1 'polypeptide(L)' 'MKKLLLALPFSVLLAACGAPSVDELKVSPDLLRKLNIECGRLAEKGESTDIDKCNNAELAQKELIASMNKSLDKK' A
#
# COMPACT_ATOMS: atom_id res chain seq x y z
N MET A 1 -23.49 -40.67 -1.99
CA MET A 1 -22.64 -40.02 -0.97
C MET A 1 -21.87 -38.90 -1.64
N LYS A 2 -22.10 -37.63 -1.26
CA LYS A 2 -21.41 -36.44 -1.80
C LYS A 2 -20.35 -36.00 -0.80
N LYS A 3 -19.07 -36.17 -1.15
CA LYS A 3 -17.93 -35.59 -0.42
C LYS A 3 -16.90 -35.09 -1.43
N LEU A 4 -17.28 -34.11 -2.23
CA LEU A 4 -16.32 -33.24 -2.91
C LEU A 4 -15.91 -32.20 -1.88
N LEU A 5 -14.91 -32.54 -1.08
CA LEU A 5 -14.22 -31.60 -0.23
C LEU A 5 -13.56 -30.57 -1.15
N LEU A 6 -14.20 -29.41 -1.18
CA LEU A 6 -13.72 -28.17 -1.76
C LEU A 6 -12.39 -27.82 -1.08
N ALA A 7 -11.29 -28.33 -1.62
CA ALA A 7 -9.95 -27.90 -1.28
C ALA A 7 -9.74 -26.52 -1.89
N LEU A 8 -10.37 -25.50 -1.28
CA LEU A 8 -10.02 -24.11 -1.52
C LEU A 8 -8.56 -23.94 -1.07
N PRO A 9 -7.65 -23.52 -1.96
CA PRO A 9 -6.27 -23.33 -1.58
C PRO A 9 -6.22 -22.21 -0.53
N PHE A 10 -5.74 -22.55 0.66
CA PHE A 10 -5.54 -21.65 1.80
C PHE A 10 -4.61 -20.45 1.50
N SER A 11 -4.04 -20.38 0.30
CA SER A 11 -3.16 -19.30 -0.15
C SER A 11 -3.87 -17.96 -0.39
N VAL A 12 -5.20 -17.92 -0.44
CA VAL A 12 -5.96 -16.64 -0.55
C VAL A 12 -6.21 -15.99 0.82
N LEU A 13 -6.01 -16.70 1.94
CA LEU A 13 -6.26 -16.14 3.27
C LEU A 13 -5.19 -15.15 3.78
N LEU A 14 -4.05 -15.01 3.08
CA LEU A 14 -3.02 -14.02 3.46
C LEU A 14 -3.21 -12.64 2.80
N ALA A 15 -4.14 -12.51 1.85
CA ALA A 15 -4.48 -11.21 1.25
C ALA A 15 -5.49 -10.41 2.11
N ALA A 16 -5.85 -10.91 3.30
CA ALA A 16 -6.84 -10.30 4.18
C ALA A 16 -6.29 -9.18 5.09
N CYS A 17 -4.99 -8.87 5.06
CA CYS A 17 -4.53 -7.55 5.51
C CYS A 17 -4.82 -6.56 4.38
N GLY A 18 -5.95 -5.87 4.47
CA GLY A 18 -6.33 -4.81 3.53
C GLY A 18 -5.21 -3.78 3.35
N ALA A 19 -5.28 -3.02 2.25
CA ALA A 19 -4.31 -1.95 2.00
C ALA A 19 -4.27 -0.99 3.20
N PRO A 20 -3.07 -0.69 3.75
CA PRO A 20 -2.96 0.24 4.86
C PRO A 20 -3.49 1.62 4.46
N SER A 21 -4.13 2.29 5.41
CA SER A 21 -4.74 3.61 5.19
C SER A 21 -3.68 4.71 5.05
N VAL A 22 -4.04 5.83 4.42
CA VAL A 22 -3.16 7.00 4.27
C VAL A 22 -2.63 7.50 5.61
N ASP A 23 -3.50 7.59 6.63
CA ASP A 23 -3.13 8.07 7.96
C ASP A 23 -2.16 7.13 8.68
N GLU A 24 -2.34 5.82 8.53
CA GLU A 24 -1.40 4.82 9.05
C GLU A 24 -0.01 4.95 8.41
N LEU A 25 0.03 5.22 7.10
CA LEU A 25 1.27 5.40 6.35
C LEU A 25 2.00 6.68 6.71
N LYS A 26 1.28 7.75 7.05
CA LYS A 26 1.88 9.02 7.50
C LYS A 26 2.60 8.89 8.85
N VAL A 27 2.13 8.01 9.73
CA VAL A 27 2.74 7.76 11.04
C VAL A 27 3.73 6.59 11.04
N SER A 28 3.87 5.87 9.91
CA SER A 28 4.70 4.66 9.78
C SER A 28 5.67 4.76 8.60
N PRO A 29 6.83 5.44 8.77
CA PRO A 29 7.80 5.65 7.68
C PRO A 29 8.34 4.35 7.08
N ASP A 30 8.55 3.32 7.90
CA ASP A 30 9.02 2.01 7.43
C ASP A 30 8.01 1.30 6.55
N LEU A 31 6.72 1.42 6.87
CA LEU A 31 5.64 0.81 6.09
C LEU A 31 5.48 1.53 4.76
N LEU A 32 5.47 2.87 4.79
CA LEU A 32 5.44 3.70 3.58
C LEU A 32 6.63 3.40 2.66
N ARG A 33 7.85 3.24 3.21
CA ARG A 33 9.04 2.86 2.42
C ARG A 33 8.88 1.50 1.76
N LYS A 34 8.40 0.50 2.50
CA LYS A 34 8.19 -0.85 1.96
C LYS A 34 7.20 -0.84 0.79
N LEU A 35 6.07 -0.14 0.95
CA LEU A 35 5.07 -0.02 -0.11
C LEU A 35 5.61 0.71 -1.33
N ASN A 36 6.35 1.80 -1.16
CA ASN A 36 6.95 2.50 -2.29
C ASN A 36 7.92 1.60 -3.08
N ILE A 37 8.72 0.79 -2.40
CA ILE A 37 9.60 -0.20 -3.05
C ILE A 37 8.77 -1.26 -3.78
N GLU A 38 7.70 -1.75 -3.15
CA GLU A 38 6.83 -2.75 -3.74
C GLU A 38 6.13 -2.22 -5.00
N CYS A 39 5.53 -1.04 -4.93
CA CYS A 39 4.90 -0.37 -6.05
C CYS A 39 5.91 -0.05 -7.17
N GLY A 40 7.13 0.35 -6.82
CA GLY A 40 8.22 0.51 -7.78
C GLY A 40 8.56 -0.80 -8.52
N ARG A 41 8.62 -1.92 -7.79
CA ARG A 41 8.83 -3.24 -8.40
C ARG A 41 7.68 -3.70 -9.30
N LEU A 42 6.43 -3.37 -8.97
CA LEU A 42 5.29 -3.63 -9.85
C LEU A 42 5.45 -2.84 -11.16
N ALA A 43 5.77 -1.55 -11.06
CA ALA A 43 6.02 -0.71 -12.23
C ALA A 43 7.18 -1.22 -13.10
N GLU A 44 8.29 -1.65 -12.49
CA GLU A 44 9.44 -2.25 -13.19
C GLU A 44 9.07 -3.52 -13.96
N LYS A 45 8.11 -4.29 -13.44
CA LYS A 45 7.57 -5.50 -14.10
C LYS A 45 6.51 -5.19 -15.15
N GLY A 46 6.09 -3.93 -15.30
CA GLY A 46 4.94 -3.54 -16.12
C GLY A 46 3.60 -3.97 -15.53
N GLU A 47 3.54 -4.29 -14.25
CA GLU A 47 2.31 -4.60 -13.52
C GLU A 47 1.60 -3.31 -13.09
N SER A 48 0.27 -3.36 -12.95
CA SER A 48 -0.51 -2.17 -12.55
C SER A 48 -0.13 -1.72 -11.14
N THR A 49 0.14 -0.42 -11.00
CA THR A 49 0.25 0.26 -9.71
C THR A 49 -1.04 0.94 -9.28
N ASP A 50 -2.10 0.88 -10.10
CA ASP A 50 -3.43 1.42 -9.74
C ASP A 50 -4.17 0.42 -8.84
N ILE A 51 -3.68 0.32 -7.60
CA ILE A 51 -4.20 -0.53 -6.54
C ILE A 51 -4.15 0.23 -5.23
N ASP A 52 -5.11 -0.05 -4.34
CA ASP A 52 -5.33 0.72 -3.10
C ASP A 52 -4.06 0.98 -2.30
N LYS A 53 -3.17 -0.01 -2.16
CA LYS A 53 -1.93 0.15 -1.38
C LYS A 53 -0.95 1.17 -1.99
N CYS A 54 -0.87 1.23 -3.32
CA CYS A 54 0.02 2.13 -4.03
C CYS A 54 -0.59 3.53 -4.10
N ASN A 55 -1.90 3.62 -4.33
CA ASN A 55 -2.66 4.87 -4.30
C ASN A 55 -2.58 5.52 -2.91
N ASN A 56 -2.74 4.73 -1.84
CA ASN A 56 -2.62 5.23 -0.47
C ASN A 56 -1.19 5.65 -0.12
N ALA A 57 -0.17 4.91 -0.58
CA ALA A 57 1.23 5.26 -0.36
C ALA A 57 1.63 6.55 -1.09
N GLU A 58 1.19 6.73 -2.33
CA GLU A 58 1.43 7.96 -3.10
C GLU A 58 0.75 9.16 -2.43
N LEU A 59 -0.50 9.01 -2.00
CA LEU A 59 -1.24 10.07 -1.32
C LEU A 59 -0.59 10.45 0.02
N ALA A 60 -0.20 9.46 0.83
CA ALA A 60 0.51 9.70 2.08
C ALA A 60 1.82 10.46 1.85
N GLN A 61 2.60 10.08 0.83
CA GLN A 61 3.82 10.78 0.46
C GLN A 61 3.55 12.24 0.05
N LYS A 62 2.53 12.48 -0.77
CA LYS A 62 2.11 13.83 -1.19
C LYS A 62 1.72 14.71 0.00
N GLU A 63 0.94 14.18 0.94
CA GLU A 63 0.51 14.93 2.13
C GLU A 63 1.68 15.28 3.06
N LEU A 64 2.64 14.36 3.23
CA LEU A 64 3.85 14.62 4.01
C LEU A 64 4.68 15.76 3.38
N ILE A 65 4.88 15.73 2.06
CA ILE A 65 5.60 16.79 1.33
C ILE A 65 4.86 18.12 1.43
N ALA A 66 3.54 18.13 1.22
CA ALA A 66 2.74 19.34 1.35
C ALA A 66 2.81 19.94 2.76
N SER A 67 2.85 19.10 3.80
CA SER A 67 2.99 19.54 5.19
C SER A 67 4.37 20.14 5.47
N MET A 68 5.44 19.56 4.91
CA MET A 68 6.80 20.12 4.99
C MET A 68 6.87 21.49 4.30
N ASN A 69 6.34 21.63 3.08
CA ASN A 69 6.36 22.90 2.36
C ASN A 69 5.61 24.01 3.11
N LYS A 70 4.42 23.70 3.65
CA LYS A 70 3.67 24.64 4.50
C LYS A 70 4.44 25.07 5.75
N SER A 71 5.32 24.22 6.29
CA SER A 71 6.15 24.57 7.44
C SER A 71 7.31 25.50 7.07
N LEU A 72 7.81 25.39 5.82
CA LEU A 72 8.86 26.25 5.29
C LEU A 72 8.34 27.64 4.91
N ASP A 73 7.14 27.73 4.32
CA ASP A 73 6.51 29.01 3.95
C ASP A 73 6.13 29.89 5.16
N LYS A 74 6.04 29.30 6.36
CA LYS A 74 5.70 30.00 7.61
C LYS A 74 6.91 30.52 8.37
N LYS A 75 8.12 30.34 7.85
CA LYS A 75 9.38 30.66 8.51
C LYS A 75 10.05 31.86 7.87
#